data_AF-A0A261CD34-F1
#
_entry.id   AF-A0A261CD34-F1
#
_cell.length_a   1.000
_cell.length_b   1.000
_cell.length_c   1.000
_cell.angle_alpha   90.00
_cell.angle_beta   90.00
_cell.angle_gamma   90.00
#
_symmetry.space_group_name_H-M   'P 1'
#
loop_
_entity.id
_entity.type
_entity.pdbx_description
1 polymer ?
#
loop_
_entity_poly.entity_id
_entity_poly.type
_entity_poly.pdbx_seq_one_letter_code
_entity_poly.pdbx_strand_id
1 'polypeptide(L)'
;ESDILYTEGAGCVRTITCGTSDNPYVVIYFYQSEIPHPVNSEDFATANSSSTIQPNINLFQHFGIICENQQWYITKYPGGVTIKRREEDSYSVIGTNGEFDGKKSVIWNLAW
;
A
#
# COMPACT_ATOMS: atom_id res chain seq x y z
N GLU A 1 -3.29 -15.56 -18.95
CA GLU A 1 -4.41 -14.67 -18.64
C GLU A 1 -4.69 -14.80 -17.15
N SER A 2 -4.70 -13.68 -16.43
CA SER A 2 -4.97 -13.65 -15.00
C SER A 2 -6.44 -13.31 -14.82
N ASP A 3 -7.24 -14.24 -14.28
CA ASP A 3 -8.66 -14.02 -14.03
C ASP A 3 -8.84 -13.00 -12.89
N ILE A 4 -9.21 -11.77 -13.24
CA ILE A 4 -9.56 -10.71 -12.29
C ILE A 4 -11.06 -10.76 -12.08
N LEU A 5 -11.50 -11.07 -10.86
CA LEU A 5 -12.92 -10.99 -10.47
C LEU A 5 -13.19 -9.62 -9.83
N TYR A 6 -13.89 -8.76 -10.56
CA TYR A 6 -14.40 -7.46 -10.08
C TYR A 6 -15.89 -7.59 -9.74
N THR A 7 -16.31 -7.09 -8.58
CA THR A 7 -17.72 -7.02 -8.20
C THR A 7 -18.01 -5.71 -7.49
N GLU A 8 -19.04 -5.00 -7.93
CA GLU A 8 -19.45 -3.70 -7.40
C GLU A 8 -20.71 -3.85 -6.55
N GLY A 9 -20.61 -3.54 -5.26
CA GLY A 9 -21.75 -3.45 -4.34
C GLY A 9 -22.21 -2.01 -4.15
N ALA A 10 -23.40 -1.80 -3.57
CA ALA A 10 -23.85 -0.46 -3.19
C ALA A 10 -22.94 0.11 -2.07
N GLY A 11 -22.22 1.19 -2.37
CA GLY A 11 -21.25 1.85 -1.46
C GLY A 11 -19.77 1.61 -1.84
N CYS A 12 -18.82 2.00 -0.97
CA CYS A 12 -17.39 1.69 -1.08
C CYS A 12 -17.09 0.18 -0.86
N VAL A 13 -17.94 -0.74 -1.30
CA VAL A 13 -17.66 -2.17 -1.18
C VAL A 13 -17.04 -2.62 -2.50
N ARG A 14 -15.70 -2.73 -2.49
CA ARG A 14 -14.91 -3.24 -3.61
C ARG A 14 -14.11 -4.43 -3.09
N THR A 15 -14.07 -5.52 -3.85
CA THR A 15 -13.19 -6.66 -3.57
C THR A 15 -12.31 -6.85 -4.80
N ILE A 16 -10.99 -6.71 -4.63
CA ILE A 16 -9.99 -6.95 -5.67
C ILE A 16 -9.20 -8.17 -5.23
N THR A 17 -9.40 -9.28 -5.93
CA THR A 17 -8.65 -10.52 -5.74
C THR A 17 -7.67 -10.66 -6.89
N CYS A 18 -6.38 -10.87 -6.57
CA CYS A 18 -5.32 -11.00 -7.57
C CYS A 18 -5.12 -12.47 -7.97
N GLY A 19 -5.13 -12.75 -9.27
CA GLY A 19 -4.48 -13.93 -9.86
C GLY A 19 -2.99 -13.63 -10.10
N THR A 20 -2.11 -14.60 -9.85
CA THR A 20 -0.62 -14.50 -9.85
C THR A 20 -0.06 -13.25 -10.55
N SER A 21 0.17 -12.18 -9.78
CA SER A 21 0.90 -10.99 -10.22
C SER A 21 2.14 -10.78 -9.37
N ASP A 22 3.18 -10.24 -10.00
CA ASP A 22 4.47 -10.04 -9.37
C ASP A 22 4.42 -8.76 -8.50
N ASN A 23 4.21 -8.96 -7.20
CA ASN A 23 4.39 -7.98 -6.13
C ASN A 23 3.53 -6.71 -6.23
N PRO A 24 2.25 -6.77 -5.83
CA PRO A 24 1.42 -5.56 -5.74
C PRO A 24 2.00 -4.59 -4.72
N TYR A 25 1.79 -3.31 -5.00
CA TYR A 25 2.27 -2.21 -4.19
C TYR A 25 1.29 -1.03 -4.18
N VAL A 26 1.37 -0.22 -3.14
CA VAL A 26 0.57 1.00 -2.96
C VAL A 26 1.49 2.20 -2.86
N VAL A 27 1.27 3.20 -3.70
CA VAL A 27 1.94 4.51 -3.60
C VAL A 27 1.14 5.40 -2.66
N ILE A 28 1.85 6.03 -1.74
CA ILE A 28 1.30 6.98 -0.76
C ILE A 28 2.13 8.27 -0.77
N TYR A 29 1.49 9.38 -0.46
CA TYR A 29 2.17 10.64 -0.17
C TYR A 29 2.19 10.90 1.34
N PHE A 30 3.34 11.34 1.86
CA PHE A 30 3.47 11.61 3.30
C PHE A 30 2.54 12.74 3.78
N TYR A 31 2.25 13.75 2.94
CA TYR A 31 1.33 14.83 3.29
C TYR A 31 -0.15 14.38 3.39
N GLN A 32 -0.48 13.20 2.87
CA GLN A 32 -1.80 12.57 2.96
C GLN A 32 -1.76 11.28 3.81
N SER A 33 -0.79 11.20 4.71
CA SER A 33 -0.53 10.04 5.55
C SER A 33 -0.28 10.46 6.99
N GLU A 34 -0.61 9.58 7.93
CA GLU A 34 -0.23 9.68 9.34
C GLU A 34 1.20 9.16 9.60
N ILE A 35 1.89 8.65 8.56
CA ILE A 35 3.31 8.31 8.61
C ILE A 35 4.13 9.60 8.54
N PRO A 36 5.03 9.85 9.50
CA PRO A 36 5.90 11.02 9.46
C PRO A 36 6.77 11.02 8.20
N HIS A 37 6.88 12.16 7.52
CA HIS A 37 7.78 12.33 6.38
C HIS A 37 9.24 12.19 6.83
N PRO A 38 10.01 11.21 6.31
CA PRO A 38 11.42 11.09 6.65
C PRO A 38 12.24 12.29 6.16
N VAL A 39 13.20 12.71 6.98
CA VAL A 39 14.15 13.77 6.60
C VAL A 39 14.99 13.29 5.40
N ASN A 40 15.24 14.20 4.46
CA ASN A 40 16.02 13.96 3.25
C ASN A 40 15.47 12.82 2.35
N SER A 41 14.16 12.63 2.30
CA SER A 41 13.51 11.72 1.34
C SER A 41 12.58 12.45 0.37
N GLU A 42 12.21 11.77 -0.71
CA GLU A 42 11.07 12.16 -1.54
C GLU A 42 9.77 12.25 -0.71
N ASP A 43 8.77 12.93 -1.26
CA ASP A 43 7.47 13.18 -0.62
C ASP A 43 6.48 12.00 -0.71
N PHE A 44 6.87 10.94 -1.40
CA PHE A 44 6.10 9.71 -1.55
C PHE A 44 6.87 8.48 -1.07
N ALA A 45 6.12 7.42 -0.81
CA ALA A 45 6.64 6.11 -0.47
C ALA A 45 5.79 5.00 -1.11
N THR A 46 6.36 3.80 -1.14
CA THR A 46 5.70 2.61 -1.67
C THR A 46 5.55 1.56 -0.58
N ALA A 47 4.31 1.21 -0.22
CA ALA A 47 4.02 0.06 0.63
C ALA A 47 4.03 -1.22 -0.23
N ASN A 48 5.01 -2.07 0.01
CA ASN A 48 5.17 -3.32 -0.74
C ASN A 48 4.57 -4.50 0.03
N SER A 49 4.22 -5.55 -0.72
CA SER A 49 3.63 -6.78 -0.18
C SER A 49 4.60 -7.68 0.62
N SER A 50 5.80 -7.20 0.96
CA SER A 50 6.92 -7.87 1.66
C SER A 50 7.53 -9.11 1.01
N SER A 51 6.82 -9.81 0.14
CA SER A 51 7.27 -11.05 -0.50
C SER A 51 6.39 -11.42 -1.69
N THR A 52 6.87 -12.32 -2.56
CA THR A 52 6.06 -12.93 -3.62
C THR A 52 4.74 -13.41 -3.03
N ILE A 53 3.67 -12.76 -3.44
CA ILE A 53 2.33 -13.02 -2.96
C ILE A 53 1.94 -14.44 -3.35
N GLN A 54 1.50 -15.23 -2.36
CA GLN A 54 0.85 -16.51 -2.66
C GLN A 54 -0.38 -16.24 -3.55
N PRO A 55 -0.67 -17.11 -4.54
CA PRO A 55 -1.85 -16.94 -5.36
C PRO A 55 -3.11 -16.77 -4.48
N ASN A 56 -3.98 -15.82 -4.84
CA ASN A 56 -5.22 -15.46 -4.15
C ASN A 56 -5.10 -14.58 -2.89
N ILE A 57 -4.07 -13.73 -2.75
CA ILE A 57 -4.11 -12.70 -1.71
C ILE A 57 -5.23 -11.70 -1.97
N ASN A 58 -6.04 -11.46 -0.94
CA ASN A 58 -6.98 -10.36 -0.88
C ASN A 58 -6.24 -9.08 -0.46
N LEU A 59 -6.06 -8.15 -1.41
CA LEU A 59 -5.32 -6.90 -1.19
C LEU A 59 -5.95 -6.02 -0.11
N PHE A 60 -7.27 -6.10 0.08
CA PHE A 60 -7.97 -5.34 1.13
C PHE A 60 -7.53 -5.79 2.50
N GLN A 61 -7.43 -7.09 2.73
CA GLN A 61 -6.97 -7.62 4.01
C GLN A 61 -5.47 -7.40 4.20
N HIS A 62 -4.69 -7.53 3.13
CA HIS A 62 -3.23 -7.44 3.15
C HIS A 62 -2.74 -6.05 3.51
N PHE A 63 -3.21 -5.02 2.80
CA PHE A 63 -2.87 -3.62 3.06
C PHE A 63 -3.83 -2.93 4.04
N GLY A 64 -4.83 -3.65 4.55
CA GLY A 64 -5.86 -3.06 5.42
C GLY A 64 -6.58 -1.91 4.73
N ILE A 65 -7.01 -2.12 3.47
CA ILE A 65 -7.69 -1.10 2.68
C ILE A 65 -9.07 -0.83 3.30
N ILE A 66 -9.31 0.42 3.67
CA ILE A 66 -10.58 0.90 4.21
C ILE A 66 -11.08 2.11 3.40
N CYS A 67 -12.39 2.32 3.37
CA CYS A 67 -13.00 3.56 2.87
C CYS A 67 -13.65 4.30 4.04
N GLU A 68 -13.25 5.54 4.24
CA GLU A 68 -13.81 6.44 5.25
C GLU A 68 -14.03 7.80 4.59
N ASN A 69 -15.20 8.42 4.79
CA ASN A 69 -15.54 9.72 4.21
C ASN A 69 -15.32 9.80 2.68
N GLN A 70 -15.65 8.73 1.95
CA GLN A 70 -15.47 8.61 0.49
C GLN A 70 -14.01 8.60 0.01
N GLN A 71 -13.04 8.43 0.93
CA GLN A 71 -11.62 8.36 0.64
C GLN A 71 -11.06 6.97 1.00
N TRP A 72 -10.17 6.44 0.16
CA TRP A 72 -9.53 5.14 0.35
C TRP A 72 -8.20 5.28 1.08
N TYR A 73 -7.99 4.43 2.08
CA TYR A 73 -6.77 4.39 2.90
C TYR A 73 -6.22 2.98 2.99
N ILE A 74 -4.90 2.85 3.12
CA ILE A 74 -4.28 1.66 3.71
C ILE A 74 -4.01 1.88 5.19
N THR A 75 -4.01 0.79 5.94
CA THR A 75 -3.74 0.78 7.39
C THR A 75 -2.74 -0.29 7.82
N LYS A 76 -2.28 -1.14 6.90
CA LYS A 76 -1.25 -2.14 7.16
C LYS A 76 -0.11 -2.00 6.18
N TYR A 77 1.11 -2.23 6.66
CA TYR A 77 2.35 -2.11 5.90
C TYR A 77 3.17 -3.39 6.08
N PRO A 78 2.76 -4.53 5.49
CA PRO A 78 3.35 -5.84 5.76
C PRO A 78 4.87 -5.91 5.53
N GLY A 79 5.38 -5.09 4.60
CA GLY A 79 6.82 -4.96 4.31
C GLY A 79 7.44 -3.63 4.72
N GLY A 80 6.75 -2.84 5.54
CA GLY A 80 7.06 -1.44 5.74
C GLY A 80 6.79 -0.60 4.49
N VAL A 81 7.47 0.54 4.38
CA VAL A 81 7.42 1.41 3.20
C VAL A 81 8.82 1.65 2.64
N THR A 82 8.92 1.59 1.33
CA THR A 82 10.13 1.92 0.58
C THR A 82 10.14 3.41 0.27
N ILE A 83 11.23 4.08 0.61
CA ILE A 83 11.46 5.51 0.37
C ILE A 83 12.70 5.69 -0.51
N LYS A 84 12.70 6.75 -1.33
CA LYS A 84 13.91 7.23 -2.01
C LYS A 84 14.51 8.39 -1.19
N ARG A 85 15.78 8.27 -0.83
CA ARG A 85 16.53 9.38 -0.20
C ARG A 85 16.92 10.39 -1.30
N ARG A 86 16.91 11.68 -1.01
CA ARG A 86 17.25 12.71 -2.01
C ARG A 86 18.75 12.77 -2.32
N GLU A 87 19.57 12.51 -1.31
CA GLU A 87 21.03 12.62 -1.39
C GLU A 87 21.72 11.29 -1.71
N GLU A 88 20.96 10.19 -1.73
CA GLU A 88 21.45 8.87 -2.07
C GLU A 88 20.66 8.35 -3.27
N ASP A 89 21.34 7.73 -4.24
CA ASP A 89 20.65 7.03 -5.33
C ASP A 89 20.13 5.64 -4.88
N SER A 90 19.73 5.56 -3.61
CA SER A 90 19.40 4.32 -2.90
C SER A 90 17.96 4.35 -2.37
N TYR A 91 17.33 3.18 -2.34
CA TYR A 91 16.06 2.97 -1.68
C TYR A 91 16.29 2.41 -0.28
N SER A 92 15.56 2.93 0.69
CA SER A 92 15.54 2.42 2.06
C SER A 92 14.15 1.89 2.40
N VAL A 93 14.07 0.83 3.20
CA VAL A 93 12.80 0.33 3.74
C VAL A 93 12.73 0.69 5.22
N ILE A 94 11.62 1.30 5.64
CA ILE A 94 11.36 1.71 7.03
C ILE A 94 10.03 1.14 7.53
N GLY A 95 9.88 1.01 8.85
CA GLY A 95 8.64 0.52 9.47
C GLY A 95 8.40 -0.98 9.32
N THR A 96 9.44 -1.78 9.04
CA THR A 96 9.36 -3.25 8.92
C THR A 96 9.05 -3.97 10.24
N ASN A 97 9.14 -3.26 11.36
CA ASN A 97 8.76 -3.72 12.70
C ASN A 97 7.26 -3.53 13.01
N GLY A 98 6.46 -3.08 12.03
CA GLY A 98 5.02 -2.82 12.22
C GLY A 98 4.72 -1.47 12.86
N GLU A 99 5.69 -0.56 13.02
CA GLU A 99 5.48 0.77 13.62
C GLU A 99 4.40 1.61 12.91
N PHE A 100 4.17 1.33 11.62
CA PHE A 100 3.17 2.05 10.82
C PHE A 100 1.81 1.38 10.78
N ASP A 101 1.67 0.16 11.31
CA ASP A 101 0.37 -0.51 11.32
C ASP A 101 -0.64 0.26 12.18
N GLY A 102 -1.83 0.47 11.61
CA GLY A 102 -2.88 1.33 12.16
C GLY A 102 -2.84 2.78 11.66
N LYS A 103 -1.71 3.26 11.11
CA LYS A 103 -1.62 4.59 10.50
C LYS A 103 -2.32 4.62 9.15
N LYS A 104 -3.17 5.62 8.93
CA LYS A 104 -3.88 5.83 7.67
C LYS A 104 -2.99 6.53 6.66
N SER A 105 -2.92 5.98 5.45
CA SER A 105 -2.34 6.65 4.28
C SER A 105 -3.32 6.61 3.13
N VAL A 106 -3.60 7.76 2.52
CA VAL A 106 -4.42 7.84 1.32
C VAL A 106 -3.78 7.02 0.20
N ILE A 107 -4.59 6.21 -0.47
CA ILE A 107 -4.17 5.48 -1.66
C ILE A 107 -4.09 6.47 -2.82
N TRP A 108 -2.88 6.77 -3.28
CA TRP A 108 -2.66 7.53 -4.51
C TRP A 108 -2.73 6.62 -5.73
N ASN A 109 -2.03 5.50 -5.68
CA ASN A 109 -2.02 4.48 -6.72
C ASN A 109 -1.92 3.10 -6.08
N LEU A 110 -2.69 2.15 -6.61
CA LEU A 110 -2.57 0.72 -6.31
C LEU A 110 -2.24 0.04 -7.64
N ALA A 111 -1.12 -0.67 -7.68
CA ALA A 111 -0.63 -1.37 -8.86
C ALA A 111 -0.34 -2.84 -8.53
N TRP A 112 -0.52 -3.71 -9.53
CA TRP A 112 -0.36 -5.16 -9.45
C TRP A 112 -0.07 -5.74 -10.83
#